data_AF-A0AAD7EE79-F1
#
_entry.id   AF-A0AAD7EE79-F1
#
_cell.length_a   1.000
_cell.length_b   1.000
_cell.length_c   1.000
_cell.angle_alpha   90.00
_cell.angle_beta   90.00
_cell.angle_gamma   90.00
#
_symmetry.space_group_name_H-M   'P 1'
#
loop_
_entity.id
_entity.type
_entity.pdbx_description
1 polymer ?
#
loop_
_entity_poly.entity_id
_entity_poly.type
_entity_poly.pdbx_seq_one_letter_code
_entity_poly.pdbx_strand_id
1 'polypeptide(L)'
;LREEFPIFFHYGGNENLPKLNNSKRAKCLRDNHDMRSAGDALEIVERNYTNHRQRKNCACRPCRDDGAAGCGTPNKCLEEAIKFLNCLHEKWDPCIQVHQTIPDLSKEQSSDNIEALEEDKPVIFDPKIHLSKRIDGFRI
;
A
#
# COMPACT_ATOMS: atom_id res chain seq x y z
N LEU A 1 5.34 5.38 1.46
CA LEU A 1 5.65 4.03 2.01
C LEU A 1 4.66 2.94 1.60
N ARG A 2 3.37 2.95 1.98
CA ARG A 2 2.44 1.84 1.64
C ARG A 2 2.27 1.63 0.13
N GLU A 3 2.21 2.73 -0.61
CA GLU A 3 2.07 2.74 -2.06
C GLU A 3 3.31 2.20 -2.79
N GLU A 4 4.50 2.34 -2.21
CA GLU A 4 5.77 1.97 -2.85
C GLU A 4 6.03 0.46 -2.87
N PHE A 5 5.28 -0.33 -2.11
CA PHE A 5 5.50 -1.76 -2.02
C PHE A 5 5.03 -2.51 -3.29
N PRO A 6 5.78 -3.54 -3.74
CA PRO A 6 5.39 -4.33 -4.89
C PRO A 6 4.04 -5.03 -4.70
N ILE A 7 3.11 -4.85 -5.65
CA ILE A 7 1.73 -5.35 -5.50
C ILE A 7 1.59 -6.87 -5.74
N PHE A 8 2.35 -7.44 -6.69
CA PHE A 8 2.20 -8.84 -7.09
C PHE A 8 2.74 -9.86 -6.08
N PHE A 9 3.68 -9.43 -5.24
CA PHE A 9 4.36 -10.26 -4.24
C PHE A 9 4.31 -9.58 -2.86
N HIS A 10 3.21 -8.86 -2.61
CA HIS A 10 3.07 -8.02 -1.44
C HIS A 10 3.05 -8.87 -0.15
N TYR A 11 3.90 -8.54 0.82
CA TYR A 11 4.02 -9.27 2.09
C TYR A 11 2.70 -9.29 2.88
N GLY A 12 1.94 -8.20 2.82
CA GLY A 12 0.61 -8.08 3.40
C GLY A 12 -0.53 -8.69 2.58
N GLY A 13 -0.24 -9.49 1.55
CA GLY A 13 -1.25 -10.11 0.69
C GLY A 13 -1.83 -11.40 1.27
N ASN A 14 -3.11 -11.66 1.01
CA ASN A 14 -3.76 -12.92 1.38
C ASN A 14 -3.44 -14.08 0.40
N GLU A 15 -3.95 -15.26 0.70
CA GLU A 15 -3.76 -16.51 -0.07
C GLU A 15 -4.22 -16.46 -1.55
N ASN A 16 -5.03 -15.48 -1.93
CA ASN A 16 -5.52 -15.33 -3.31
C ASN A 16 -4.57 -14.52 -4.19
N LEU A 17 -3.65 -13.75 -3.60
CA LEU A 17 -2.71 -12.90 -4.34
C LEU A 17 -1.85 -13.71 -5.34
N PRO A 18 -1.27 -14.88 -4.99
CA PRO A 18 -0.49 -15.67 -5.94
C PRO A 18 -1.32 -16.20 -7.12
N LYS A 19 -2.60 -16.56 -6.87
CA LYS A 19 -3.53 -17.02 -7.92
C LYS A 19 -3.82 -15.89 -8.91
N LEU A 20 -4.00 -14.68 -8.39
CA LEU A 20 -4.27 -13.48 -9.19
C LEU A 20 -3.05 -13.10 -10.06
N ASN A 21 -1.83 -13.15 -9.49
CA ASN A 21 -0.59 -12.82 -10.21
C ASN A 21 -0.34 -13.67 -11.46
N ASN A 22 -0.80 -14.93 -11.46
CA ASN A 22 -0.66 -15.84 -12.59
C ASN A 22 -1.71 -15.64 -13.69
N SER A 23 -2.64 -14.69 -13.53
CA SER A 23 -3.69 -14.45 -14.51
C SER A 23 -3.15 -13.74 -15.77
N LYS A 24 -3.83 -13.96 -16.91
CA LYS A 24 -3.54 -13.21 -18.15
C LYS A 24 -3.69 -11.69 -17.96
N ARG A 25 -4.53 -11.27 -17.00
CA ARG A 25 -4.78 -9.86 -16.70
C ARG A 25 -3.67 -9.27 -15.86
N ALA A 26 -3.15 -10.00 -14.88
CA ALA A 26 -1.96 -9.61 -14.15
C ALA A 26 -0.74 -9.43 -15.06
N LYS A 27 -0.59 -10.27 -16.10
CA LYS A 27 0.42 -10.03 -17.14
C LYS A 27 0.17 -8.73 -17.91
N CYS A 28 -1.06 -8.50 -18.37
CA CYS A 28 -1.42 -7.25 -19.07
C CYS A 28 -1.18 -6.00 -18.21
N LEU A 29 -1.49 -6.07 -16.91
CA LEU A 29 -1.25 -4.99 -15.96
C LEU A 29 0.24 -4.65 -15.84
N ARG A 30 1.12 -5.66 -15.86
CA ARG A 30 2.59 -5.44 -15.86
C ARG A 30 3.13 -4.91 -17.18
N ASP A 31 2.63 -5.42 -18.29
CA ASP A 31 3.25 -5.19 -19.60
C ASP A 31 2.69 -3.92 -20.27
N ASN A 32 1.39 -3.64 -20.13
CA ASN A 32 0.71 -2.56 -20.85
C ASN A 32 0.23 -1.41 -19.96
N HIS A 33 0.01 -1.65 -18.66
CA HIS A 33 -0.40 -0.62 -17.71
C HIS A 33 0.73 -0.18 -16.75
N ASP A 34 1.89 -0.82 -16.86
CA ASP A 34 3.07 -0.66 -15.99
C ASP A 34 2.77 -0.64 -14.49
N MET A 35 1.77 -1.43 -14.07
CA MET A 35 1.47 -1.61 -12.65
C MET A 35 2.60 -2.42 -12.01
N ARG A 36 3.28 -1.86 -11.00
CA ARG A 36 4.35 -2.52 -10.21
C ARG A 36 4.08 -2.47 -8.71
N SER A 37 3.57 -1.35 -8.25
CA SER A 37 3.38 -0.99 -6.85
C SER A 37 1.90 -0.96 -6.45
N ALA A 38 1.63 -0.92 -5.14
CA ALA A 38 0.28 -0.73 -4.64
C ALA A 38 -0.26 0.67 -5.02
N GLY A 39 0.62 1.66 -5.13
CA GLY A 39 0.29 3.00 -5.64
C GLY A 39 -0.13 2.98 -7.10
N ASP A 40 0.57 2.24 -7.95
CA ASP A 40 0.21 2.15 -9.38
C ASP A 40 -1.17 1.47 -9.56
N ALA A 41 -1.44 0.46 -8.72
CA ALA A 41 -2.75 -0.18 -8.69
C ALA A 41 -3.85 0.81 -8.26
N LEU A 42 -3.58 1.63 -7.24
CA LEU A 42 -4.49 2.68 -6.78
C LEU A 42 -4.71 3.73 -7.88
N GLU A 43 -3.65 4.21 -8.53
CA GLU A 43 -3.73 5.19 -9.61
C GLU A 43 -4.62 4.69 -10.75
N ILE A 44 -4.49 3.41 -11.14
CA ILE A 44 -5.37 2.78 -12.13
C ILE A 44 -6.83 2.82 -11.69
N VAL A 45 -7.12 2.55 -10.42
CA VAL A 45 -8.48 2.50 -9.89
C VAL A 45 -9.10 3.90 -9.75
N GLU A 46 -8.29 4.90 -9.40
CA GLU A 46 -8.74 6.26 -9.13
C GLU A 46 -8.76 7.18 -10.36
N ARG A 47 -8.39 6.69 -11.56
CA ARG A 47 -8.47 7.48 -12.79
C ARG A 47 -9.89 8.04 -12.99
N ASN A 48 -9.99 9.18 -13.67
CA ASN A 48 -11.28 9.77 -13.96
C ASN A 48 -12.06 8.97 -15.02
N TYR A 49 -12.91 8.05 -14.57
CA TYR A 49 -13.79 7.21 -15.37
C TYR A 49 -15.14 7.87 -15.73
N THR A 50 -15.14 9.19 -16.01
CA THR A 50 -16.35 9.89 -16.49
C THR A 50 -16.93 9.19 -17.73
N ASN A 51 -18.24 8.91 -17.72
CA ASN A 51 -18.96 8.18 -18.77
C ASN A 51 -18.46 6.75 -19.04
N HIS A 52 -17.79 6.11 -18.06
CA HIS A 52 -17.37 4.73 -18.17
C HIS A 52 -18.56 3.76 -18.29
N ARG A 53 -18.35 2.66 -19.02
CA ARG A 53 -19.32 1.59 -19.24
C ARG A 53 -18.61 0.26 -19.22
N GLN A 54 -19.20 -0.73 -18.56
CA GLN A 54 -18.70 -2.11 -18.48
C GLN A 54 -18.86 -2.88 -19.80
N ARG A 55 -18.30 -2.35 -20.90
CA ARG A 55 -18.23 -2.99 -22.22
C ARG A 55 -16.82 -2.90 -22.79
N LYS A 56 -16.44 -3.87 -23.62
CA LYS A 56 -15.08 -3.96 -24.21
C LYS A 56 -14.62 -2.69 -24.93
N ASN A 57 -15.53 -1.98 -25.59
CA ASN A 57 -15.28 -0.75 -26.35
C ASN A 57 -15.77 0.49 -25.58
N CYS A 58 -15.42 0.59 -24.31
CA CYS A 58 -15.69 1.80 -23.55
C CYS A 58 -14.98 3.00 -24.22
N ALA A 59 -15.70 4.11 -24.38
CA ALA A 59 -15.17 5.31 -25.04
C ALA A 59 -14.61 6.34 -24.03
N CYS A 60 -14.62 6.03 -22.73
CA CYS A 60 -14.02 6.90 -21.74
C CYS A 60 -12.51 7.00 -21.98
N ARG A 61 -11.94 8.15 -21.58
CA ARG A 61 -10.53 8.45 -21.81
C ARG A 61 -9.59 7.35 -21.26
N PRO A 62 -9.69 6.91 -19.99
CA PRO A 62 -8.80 5.87 -19.47
C PRO A 62 -8.79 4.58 -20.30
N CYS A 63 -9.96 4.09 -20.72
CA CYS A 63 -10.04 2.87 -21.52
C CYS A 63 -9.48 3.04 -22.93
N ARG A 64 -9.62 4.23 -23.53
CA ARG A 64 -9.00 4.52 -24.83
C ARG A 64 -7.48 4.58 -24.72
N ASP A 65 -6.97 5.23 -23.67
CA ASP A 65 -5.55 5.39 -23.43
C ASP A 65 -4.90 4.01 -23.16
N ASP A 66 -5.54 3.17 -22.33
CA ASP A 66 -5.12 1.78 -22.11
C ASP A 66 -5.16 0.95 -23.40
N GLY A 67 -6.20 1.15 -24.22
CA GLY A 67 -6.32 0.48 -25.51
C GLY A 67 -5.22 0.87 -26.50
N ALA A 68 -4.83 2.15 -26.52
CA ALA A 68 -3.72 2.65 -27.33
C ALA A 68 -2.37 2.10 -26.84
N ALA A 69 -2.23 1.82 -25.54
CA ALA A 69 -1.07 1.13 -24.96
C ALA A 69 -1.04 -0.39 -25.21
N GLY A 70 -2.03 -0.95 -25.94
CA GLY A 70 -2.08 -2.36 -26.29
C GLY A 70 -2.99 -3.23 -25.40
N CYS A 71 -3.75 -2.63 -24.47
CA CYS A 71 -4.71 -3.37 -23.66
C CYS A 71 -5.96 -3.77 -24.47
N GLY A 72 -6.18 -5.07 -24.66
CA GLY A 72 -7.34 -5.56 -25.41
C GLY A 72 -8.69 -5.48 -24.67
N THR A 73 -8.69 -5.33 -23.33
CA THR A 73 -9.91 -5.22 -22.52
C THR A 73 -9.67 -4.39 -21.23
N PRO A 74 -9.61 -3.05 -21.31
CA PRO A 74 -9.28 -2.18 -20.19
C PRO A 74 -10.14 -2.40 -18.94
N ASN A 75 -11.46 -2.58 -19.08
CA ASN A 75 -12.36 -2.79 -17.94
C ASN A 75 -11.98 -4.00 -17.10
N LYS A 76 -11.56 -5.10 -17.75
CA LYS A 76 -11.15 -6.31 -17.03
C LYS A 76 -9.82 -6.13 -16.32
N CYS A 77 -8.95 -5.26 -16.83
CA CYS A 77 -7.71 -4.91 -16.14
C CYS A 77 -8.00 -4.02 -14.93
N LEU A 78 -8.93 -3.06 -15.05
CA LEU A 78 -9.41 -2.27 -13.91
C LEU A 78 -10.00 -3.18 -12.80
N GLU A 79 -10.90 -4.09 -13.16
CA GLU A 79 -11.47 -5.06 -12.20
C GLU A 79 -10.39 -5.92 -11.54
N GLU A 80 -9.37 -6.32 -12.29
CA GLU A 80 -8.26 -7.11 -11.75
C GLU A 80 -7.37 -6.28 -10.81
N ALA A 81 -7.10 -5.00 -11.12
CA ALA A 81 -6.38 -4.09 -10.25
C ALA A 81 -7.10 -3.89 -8.91
N ILE A 82 -8.43 -3.74 -8.92
CA ILE A 82 -9.25 -3.68 -7.71
C ILE A 82 -9.09 -4.96 -6.87
N LYS A 83 -9.06 -6.13 -7.51
CA LYS A 83 -8.83 -7.41 -6.78
C LYS A 83 -7.46 -7.47 -6.12
N PHE A 84 -6.42 -6.91 -6.74
CA PHE A 84 -5.10 -6.83 -6.13
C PHE A 84 -5.13 -6.01 -4.84
N LEU A 85 -5.74 -4.83 -4.87
CA LEU A 85 -5.91 -3.97 -3.68
C LEU A 85 -6.72 -4.69 -2.60
N ASN A 86 -7.83 -5.33 -2.96
CA ASN A 86 -8.67 -6.10 -2.03
C ASN A 86 -7.98 -7.34 -1.43
N CYS A 87 -6.83 -7.75 -1.96
CA CYS A 87 -6.04 -8.84 -1.37
C CYS A 87 -5.10 -8.36 -0.27
N LEU A 88 -4.93 -7.04 -0.10
CA LEU A 88 -4.05 -6.47 0.91
C LEU A 88 -4.76 -6.41 2.28
N HIS A 89 -4.03 -6.76 3.32
CA HIS A 89 -4.48 -6.54 4.70
C HIS A 89 -4.56 -5.03 4.98
N GLU A 90 -5.52 -4.59 5.79
CA GLU A 90 -5.85 -3.17 6.06
C GLU A 90 -4.63 -2.28 6.37
N LYS A 91 -3.72 -2.78 7.22
CA LYS A 91 -2.42 -2.12 7.54
C LYS A 91 -1.63 -1.66 6.31
N TRP A 92 -1.75 -2.40 5.21
CA TRP A 92 -1.00 -2.21 3.96
C TRP A 92 -1.86 -1.70 2.82
N ASP A 93 -3.18 -1.62 2.98
CA ASP A 93 -4.07 -1.11 1.96
C ASP A 93 -3.85 0.40 1.78
N PRO A 94 -3.47 0.87 0.58
CA PRO A 94 -3.28 2.30 0.31
C PRO A 94 -4.62 3.06 0.25
N CYS A 95 -5.76 2.37 0.07
CA CYS A 95 -7.09 2.99 0.06
C CYS A 95 -7.52 3.45 1.46
N ILE A 96 -6.94 2.86 2.51
CA ILE A 96 -7.30 3.16 3.89
C ILE A 96 -6.41 4.29 4.42
N GLN A 97 -7.02 5.45 4.66
CA GLN A 97 -6.41 6.50 5.46
C GLN A 97 -6.37 6.06 6.94
N VAL A 98 -5.37 5.27 7.29
CA VAL A 98 -5.10 4.96 8.69
C VAL A 98 -4.55 6.26 9.31
N HIS A 99 -5.38 6.97 10.08
CA HIS A 99 -4.89 7.93 11.05
C HIS A 99 -4.09 7.15 12.09
N GLN A 100 -2.80 6.96 11.84
CA GLN A 100 -1.86 6.48 12.83
C GLN A 100 -1.59 7.62 13.81
N THR A 101 -2.55 7.92 14.69
CA THR A 101 -2.18 8.45 15.99
C THR A 101 -1.54 7.30 16.73
N ILE A 102 -0.22 7.15 16.60
CA ILE A 102 0.54 6.36 17.58
C ILE A 102 0.21 7.01 18.92
N PRO A 103 -0.40 6.29 19.88
CA PRO A 103 -0.71 6.88 21.17
C PRO A 103 0.60 7.35 21.80
N ASP A 104 0.69 8.63 22.15
CA ASP A 104 1.78 9.13 22.96
C ASP A 104 1.74 8.46 24.34
N LEU A 105 2.90 8.40 25.00
CA LEU A 105 2.92 8.06 26.42
C LEU A 105 2.00 9.01 27.18
N SER A 106 1.17 8.45 28.07
CA SER A 106 0.43 9.26 29.03
C SER A 106 1.40 9.93 30.00
N LYS A 107 0.90 10.90 30.79
CA LYS A 107 1.72 11.55 31.82
C LYS A 107 2.18 10.56 32.88
N GLU A 108 1.31 9.60 33.21
CA GLU A 108 1.60 8.52 34.14
C GLU A 108 2.72 7.62 33.58
N GLN A 109 2.59 7.15 32.34
CA GLN A 109 3.61 6.31 31.71
C GLN A 109 4.96 7.02 31.56
N SER A 110 4.95 8.33 31.32
CA SER A 110 6.17 9.14 31.31
C SER A 110 6.83 9.21 32.68
N SER A 111 6.04 9.31 33.75
CA SER A 111 6.54 9.30 35.13
C SER A 111 7.10 7.93 35.52
N ASP A 112 6.38 6.85 35.19
CA ASP A 112 6.80 5.47 35.45
C ASP A 112 8.11 5.15 34.73
N ASN A 113 8.30 5.67 33.51
CA ASN A 113 9.54 5.54 32.77
C ASN A 113 10.72 6.23 33.46
N ILE A 114 10.52 7.40 34.10
CA ILE A 114 11.57 8.11 34.84
C ILE A 114 12.01 7.28 36.05
N GLU A 115 11.05 6.74 36.82
CA GLU A 115 11.35 5.89 37.97
C GLU A 115 12.04 4.59 37.54
N ALA A 116 11.55 3.93 36.48
CA ALA A 116 12.17 2.72 35.94
C ALA A 116 13.60 2.96 35.43
N LEU A 117 13.92 4.14 34.89
CA LEU A 117 15.27 4.52 34.51
C LEU A 117 16.22 4.64 35.71
N GLU A 118 15.74 5.18 36.84
CA GLU A 118 16.54 5.28 38.07
C GLU A 118 16.81 3.91 38.70
N GLU A 119 15.89 2.96 38.53
CA GLU A 119 15.97 1.61 39.09
C GLU A 119 16.54 0.56 38.13
N ASP A 120 17.02 0.97 36.94
CA ASP A 120 17.52 0.10 35.87
C ASP A 120 16.52 -1.01 35.45
N LYS A 121 15.24 -0.63 35.40
CA LYS A 121 14.11 -1.49 35.01
C LYS A 121 13.69 -1.23 33.55
N PRO A 122 12.96 -2.17 32.92
CA PRO A 122 12.43 -1.98 31.57
C PRO A 122 11.50 -0.77 31.48
N VAL A 123 11.71 0.08 30.47
CA VAL A 123 10.85 1.24 30.16
C VAL A 123 9.96 0.98 28.94
N ILE A 124 8.82 1.68 28.88
CA ILE A 124 7.98 1.73 27.67
C ILE A 124 8.60 2.70 26.68
N PHE A 125 8.71 2.29 25.41
CA PHE A 125 9.29 3.12 24.36
C PHE A 125 8.45 4.40 24.11
N ASP A 126 9.10 5.56 24.17
CA ASP A 126 8.52 6.86 23.77
C ASP A 126 8.68 7.10 22.26
N PRO A 127 7.59 7.13 21.47
CA PRO A 127 7.65 7.41 20.03
C PRO A 127 8.20 8.80 19.69
N LYS A 128 8.22 9.74 20.64
CA LYS A 128 8.70 11.12 20.46
C LYS A 128 10.17 11.32 20.83
N ILE A 129 10.90 10.26 21.16
CA ILE A 129 12.30 10.40 21.52
C ILE A 129 13.10 10.94 20.32
N HIS A 130 13.60 12.17 20.45
CA HIS A 130 14.50 12.77 19.48
C HIS A 130 15.93 12.40 19.86
N LEU A 131 16.63 11.68 18.97
CA LEU A 131 18.06 11.39 19.12
C LEU A 131 18.85 12.70 19.05
N SER A 132 19.11 13.33 20.19
CA SER A 132 19.83 14.61 20.26
C SER A 132 21.34 14.44 20.05
N LYS A 133 21.87 13.21 20.06
CA LYS A 133 23.26 12.90 19.67
C LYS A 133 23.33 11.52 19.01
N ARG A 134 24.02 11.46 17.87
CA ARG A 134 24.36 10.23 17.16
C ARG A 134 25.39 9.48 18.01
N ILE A 135 24.97 8.40 18.65
CA ILE A 135 25.91 7.48 19.30
C ILE A 135 26.47 6.59 18.17
N ASP A 136 27.75 6.76 17.83
CA ASP A 136 28.48 5.94 16.85
C ASP A 136 28.69 4.50 17.41
N GLY A 137 27.59 3.78 17.64
CA GLY A 137 27.59 2.52 18.40
C GLY A 137 26.95 1.31 17.73
N PHE A 138 26.34 1.44 16.55
CA PHE A 138 25.84 0.27 15.81
C PHE A 138 26.85 -0.13 14.74
N ARG A 139 27.78 -1.00 15.12
CA ARG A 139 28.50 -1.84 14.15
C ARG A 139 27.65 -3.08 13.90
N ILE A 140 27.11 -3.19 12.69
CA ILE A 140 26.58 -4.45 12.13
C ILE A 140 27.76 -5.26 11.61
#